data_AF-A0A8C5M6J0-F1
#
_entry.id   AF-A0A8C5M6J0-F1
#
_cell.length_a   1.000
_cell.length_b   1.000
_cell.length_c   1.000
_cell.angle_alpha   90.00
_cell.angle_beta   90.00
_cell.angle_gamma   90.00
#
_symmetry.space_group_name_H-M   'P 1'
#
loop_
_entity.id
_entity.type
_entity.pdbx_description
1 polymer ?
#
loop_
_entity_poly.entity_id
_entity_poly.type
_entity_poly.pdbx_seq_one_letter_code
_entity_poly.pdbx_strand_id
1 'polypeptide(L)'
;MQCGKTLELAACALHYGMCSSAGYCSLCAAAVRTRFPGVHCSVEMSALSMDRDVDGEPGCGAPGAERKNQEGDPDRPRSHSGSGEDSLDSLLTRLPLTPSLSPRKRTTSQSKTEPPLLRTSKRTIYTAGRPPWYNESGTPFKEAFVIGLCGGSASGKTTVANKIIEALDVPWVVLLSMDCFYKILSKEEQELAARNEYNFDHPDAFDFDLLVNVLRKLKKGKSVKVPVYDFTTHSRRKEWKTVYGANVVIFEGILSFANKELLKLLDMKVFVDTDSDIRLVRRLKRDITERGRDIVGVIKQYNKFVKPSFEQYIEPTVQLADIVVPRGGENFVALDLIVQHVHSQLEKRMQRWNMAALASAHQGQPLPETLSVLQNTPQVRGMHTIIRNKDTNRDEFIFYSKRLMRLLIEHALSFLPLHITGVSILRAGETMEQALTAVCKDIRLGKILIQTNHNTGEPELHYLRLPKEISEDYVILMDSTVSTGAAAMMAIRVLLDHDVQEEKIFLLSLLMAEMGVHSVAYAFPRVRIITTAVDKRVNQEFHIIPGIGNFGDRFFGTDAPSDWNEDDDSNMDY
;
A
#
# COMPACT_ATOMS: atom_id res chain seq x y z
N MET A 1 -3.02 -16.97 49.54
CA MET A 1 -1.56 -17.02 49.81
C MET A 1 -0.88 -18.21 49.12
N GLN A 2 -1.13 -18.45 47.83
CA GLN A 2 -0.61 -19.63 47.12
C GLN A 2 -0.24 -19.34 45.66
N CYS A 3 0.13 -18.08 45.37
CA CYS A 3 0.69 -17.67 44.07
C CYS A 3 2.18 -17.25 44.18
N GLY A 4 2.70 -17.11 45.42
CA GLY A 4 4.05 -16.60 45.67
C GLY A 4 5.17 -17.66 45.68
N LYS A 5 4.86 -18.96 45.70
CA LYS A 5 5.88 -20.03 45.76
C LYS A 5 6.23 -20.66 44.41
N THR A 6 5.45 -20.38 43.37
CA THR A 6 5.68 -20.90 42.00
C THR A 6 6.73 -20.08 41.25
N LEU A 7 6.95 -18.81 41.64
CA LEU A 7 7.93 -17.91 41.04
C LEU A 7 9.37 -18.13 41.55
N GLU A 8 9.57 -18.59 42.78
CA GLU A 8 10.92 -18.84 43.33
C GLU A 8 11.60 -20.10 42.77
N LEU A 9 10.83 -21.12 42.35
CA LEU A 9 11.39 -22.35 41.76
C LEU A 9 11.75 -22.20 40.28
N ALA A 10 11.03 -21.37 39.53
CA ALA A 10 11.37 -21.05 38.13
C ALA A 10 12.63 -20.18 38.02
N ALA A 11 12.87 -19.30 39.00
CA ALA A 11 14.07 -18.47 39.08
C ALA A 11 15.35 -19.29 39.38
N CYS A 12 15.24 -20.44 40.05
CA CYS A 12 16.39 -21.29 40.37
C CYS A 12 16.88 -22.11 39.16
N ALA A 13 15.99 -22.48 38.24
CA ALA A 13 16.32 -23.25 37.04
C ALA A 13 17.03 -22.42 35.95
N LEU A 14 16.77 -21.10 35.89
CA LEU A 14 17.44 -20.18 34.96
C LEU A 14 18.86 -19.81 35.44
N HIS A 15 19.16 -19.93 36.73
CA HIS A 15 20.45 -19.51 37.30
C HIS A 15 21.59 -20.53 37.13
N TYR A 16 21.29 -21.77 36.69
CA TYR A 16 22.27 -22.85 36.55
C TYR A 16 22.50 -23.39 35.13
N GLY A 17 22.00 -22.71 34.08
CA GLY A 17 22.50 -22.91 32.70
C GLY A 17 22.45 -24.35 32.17
N MET A 18 21.36 -25.09 32.39
CA MET A 18 21.18 -26.44 31.88
C MET A 18 19.85 -26.57 31.14
N CYS A 19 19.86 -26.45 29.81
CA CYS A 19 18.77 -26.96 28.98
C CYS A 19 19.25 -27.26 27.55
N SER A 20 19.73 -28.48 27.35
CA SER A 20 19.87 -29.09 26.03
C SER A 20 19.39 -30.54 26.12
N SER A 21 18.60 -30.95 25.12
CA SER A 21 17.99 -32.28 24.89
C SER A 21 16.62 -32.57 25.55
N ALA A 22 15.71 -33.07 24.70
CA ALA A 22 14.30 -33.36 24.95
C ALA A 22 14.03 -34.62 25.80
N GLY A 23 15.03 -35.14 26.53
CA GLY A 23 14.94 -36.42 27.25
C GLY A 23 14.46 -36.35 28.70
N TYR A 24 14.47 -35.18 29.34
CA TYR A 24 14.21 -35.06 30.80
C TYR A 24 12.76 -34.71 31.19
N CYS A 25 11.88 -34.43 30.21
CA CYS A 25 10.51 -33.95 30.49
C CYS A 25 9.55 -35.06 30.96
N SER A 26 9.81 -36.33 30.61
CA SER A 26 8.97 -37.48 31.00
C SER A 26 9.13 -37.88 32.47
N LEU A 27 10.36 -37.76 33.03
CA LEU A 27 10.66 -38.06 34.44
C LEU A 27 10.10 -37.00 35.40
N CYS A 28 10.12 -35.72 35.01
CA CYS A 28 9.50 -34.64 35.80
C CYS A 28 7.96 -34.76 35.87
N ALA A 29 7.31 -35.12 34.76
CA ALA A 29 5.86 -35.32 34.74
C ALA A 29 5.41 -36.51 35.62
N ALA A 30 6.22 -37.57 35.71
CA ALA A 30 5.96 -38.72 36.58
C ALA A 30 6.14 -38.42 38.08
N ALA A 31 7.12 -37.58 38.43
CA ALA A 31 7.39 -37.15 39.81
C ALA A 31 6.35 -36.16 40.37
N VAL A 32 5.73 -35.34 39.51
CA VAL A 32 4.67 -34.40 39.91
C VAL A 32 3.33 -35.12 40.09
N ARG A 33 3.01 -36.12 39.25
CA ARG A 33 1.79 -36.94 39.38
C ARG A 33 1.74 -37.81 40.63
N THR A 34 2.89 -38.24 41.15
CA THR A 34 2.98 -39.02 42.40
C THR A 34 2.84 -38.18 43.66
N ARG A 35 3.02 -36.85 43.57
CA ARG A 35 3.00 -35.95 44.74
C ARG A 35 1.71 -35.13 44.90
N PHE A 36 0.89 -35.02 43.84
CA PHE A 36 -0.39 -34.29 43.87
C PHE A 36 -1.46 -34.98 42.99
N PRO A 37 -2.27 -35.92 43.53
CA PRO A 37 -3.38 -36.50 42.79
C PRO A 37 -4.50 -35.47 42.65
N GLY A 38 -4.74 -34.97 41.42
CA GLY A 38 -5.87 -34.07 41.12
C GLY A 38 -5.59 -32.91 40.15
N VAL A 39 -4.34 -32.72 39.70
CA VAL A 39 -4.00 -31.65 38.74
C VAL A 39 -3.87 -32.23 37.32
N HIS A 40 -4.84 -31.94 36.45
CA HIS A 40 -4.74 -32.23 35.01
C HIS A 40 -3.90 -31.15 34.32
N CYS A 41 -2.77 -31.55 33.72
CA CYS A 41 -1.94 -30.68 32.88
C CYS A 41 -1.98 -31.23 31.45
N SER A 42 -2.61 -30.50 30.53
CA SER A 42 -2.68 -30.84 29.11
C SER A 42 -1.61 -30.04 28.38
N VAL A 43 -0.56 -30.70 27.91
CA VAL A 43 0.44 -30.12 27.00
C VAL A 43 0.33 -30.89 25.69
N GLU A 44 -0.22 -30.26 24.65
CA GLU A 44 -0.20 -30.79 23.29
C GLU A 44 1.15 -30.46 22.64
N MET A 45 1.87 -31.48 22.18
CA MET A 45 3.06 -31.35 21.34
C MET A 45 2.64 -31.40 19.87
N SER A 46 2.95 -30.37 19.08
CA SER A 46 3.00 -30.43 17.63
C SER A 46 4.45 -30.67 17.18
N ALA A 47 4.69 -31.83 16.57
CA ALA A 47 5.99 -32.23 16.04
C ALA A 47 6.19 -31.66 14.62
N LEU A 48 7.29 -30.93 14.41
CA LEU A 48 7.81 -30.57 13.09
C LEU A 48 9.00 -31.50 12.79
N SER A 49 8.88 -32.27 11.71
CA SER A 49 9.91 -33.14 11.14
C SER A 49 11.04 -32.30 10.54
N MET A 50 12.27 -32.51 11.01
CA MET A 50 13.51 -32.05 10.39
C MET A 50 14.19 -33.25 9.73
N ASP A 51 14.29 -33.22 8.40
CA ASP A 51 15.17 -34.11 7.65
C ASP A 51 16.63 -33.68 7.84
N ARG A 52 17.50 -34.68 8.02
CA ARG A 52 18.97 -34.59 8.03
C ARG A 52 19.48 -35.37 6.83
N ASP A 53 20.49 -34.83 6.15
CA ASP A 53 21.60 -35.54 5.48
C ASP A 53 22.72 -34.49 5.31
N VAL A 54 23.89 -34.53 5.97
CA VAL A 54 25.05 -35.44 5.99
C VAL A 54 26.05 -35.21 4.82
N ASP A 55 27.16 -34.57 5.21
CA ASP A 55 28.59 -34.70 4.84
C ASP A 55 29.14 -34.60 3.39
N GLY A 56 30.19 -33.77 3.24
CA GLY A 56 31.18 -33.80 2.15
C GLY A 56 32.11 -32.58 2.06
N GLU A 57 33.23 -32.57 2.81
CA GLU A 57 34.42 -31.70 2.63
C GLU A 57 35.41 -32.28 1.56
N PRO A 58 36.59 -31.68 1.24
CA PRO A 58 36.95 -30.29 0.91
C PRO A 58 37.88 -30.20 -0.35
N GLY A 59 38.26 -29.00 -0.84
CA GLY A 59 39.32 -28.89 -1.86
C GLY A 59 39.74 -27.48 -2.30
N CYS A 60 41.01 -27.15 -2.03
CA CYS A 60 41.72 -25.87 -2.25
C CYS A 60 41.89 -25.41 -3.72
N GLY A 61 42.15 -24.10 -3.90
CA GLY A 61 42.91 -23.59 -5.05
C GLY A 61 42.81 -22.08 -5.33
N ALA A 62 43.73 -21.30 -4.76
CA ALA A 62 44.26 -20.04 -5.35
C ALA A 62 45.71 -20.34 -5.85
N PRO A 63 46.47 -19.46 -6.56
CA PRO A 63 46.29 -18.01 -6.82
C PRO A 63 46.74 -17.50 -8.23
N GLY A 64 46.61 -16.19 -8.49
CA GLY A 64 47.72 -15.41 -9.06
C GLY A 64 47.54 -14.62 -10.38
N ALA A 65 47.96 -13.33 -10.30
CA ALA A 65 48.57 -12.47 -11.34
C ALA A 65 47.68 -11.84 -12.44
N GLU A 66 47.99 -10.70 -13.07
CA GLU A 66 48.66 -9.40 -12.78
C GLU A 66 48.71 -8.67 -14.16
N ARG A 67 48.60 -7.32 -14.19
CA ARG A 67 49.08 -6.37 -15.27
C ARG A 67 48.30 -6.34 -16.61
N LYS A 68 48.23 -5.26 -17.40
CA LYS A 68 48.67 -3.83 -17.40
C LYS A 68 48.06 -3.15 -18.66
N ASN A 69 47.80 -1.83 -18.60
CA ASN A 69 48.01 -0.74 -19.61
C ASN A 69 47.42 -0.89 -21.06
N GLN A 70 47.05 0.14 -21.83
CA GLN A 70 47.59 1.51 -22.01
C GLN A 70 46.71 2.34 -22.99
N GLU A 71 46.78 3.68 -22.84
CA GLU A 71 46.73 4.86 -23.78
C GLU A 71 46.27 4.69 -25.27
N GLY A 72 45.72 5.68 -26.01
CA GLY A 72 45.59 7.14 -25.88
C GLY A 72 44.89 7.78 -27.12
N ASP A 73 44.70 9.12 -27.05
CA ASP A 73 44.08 10.15 -27.94
C ASP A 73 44.80 10.32 -29.34
N PRO A 74 44.58 11.33 -30.24
CA PRO A 74 43.54 12.38 -30.42
C PRO A 74 43.09 12.70 -31.90
N ASP A 75 42.26 13.77 -32.04
CA ASP A 75 42.20 14.83 -33.10
C ASP A 75 41.15 14.83 -34.27
N ARG A 76 40.10 15.67 -34.09
CA ARG A 76 39.62 16.89 -34.86
C ARG A 76 39.77 17.02 -36.42
N PRO A 77 39.09 18.01 -37.11
CA PRO A 77 37.66 18.39 -37.22
C PRO A 77 37.26 18.88 -38.68
N ARG A 78 36.12 19.61 -38.83
CA ARG A 78 35.62 20.51 -39.95
C ARG A 78 34.36 19.96 -40.68
N SER A 79 33.17 20.57 -40.69
CA SER A 79 32.62 21.93 -40.99
C SER A 79 32.24 22.17 -42.46
N HIS A 80 31.09 22.84 -42.66
CA HIS A 80 30.44 23.39 -43.89
C HIS A 80 29.38 22.51 -44.57
N SER A 81 28.30 23.00 -45.19
CA SER A 81 27.35 24.13 -45.03
C SER A 81 26.49 24.19 -46.30
N GLY A 82 25.19 24.46 -46.16
CA GLY A 82 24.27 24.97 -47.21
C GLY A 82 23.73 23.94 -48.21
N SER A 83 22.62 24.12 -48.92
CA SER A 83 21.45 25.04 -48.92
C SER A 83 20.76 24.89 -50.29
N GLY A 84 19.42 25.02 -50.37
CA GLY A 84 18.65 25.25 -51.61
C GLY A 84 17.89 24.01 -52.13
N GLU A 85 16.55 23.99 -52.08
CA GLU A 85 15.61 24.44 -53.16
C GLU A 85 15.48 23.35 -54.27
N ASP A 86 14.35 23.00 -54.88
CA ASP A 86 12.95 23.41 -54.83
C ASP A 86 12.11 22.40 -55.66
N SER A 87 10.79 22.49 -55.52
CA SER A 87 9.77 22.23 -56.56
C SER A 87 9.09 20.85 -56.73
N LEU A 88 7.79 21.01 -57.01
CA LEU A 88 6.64 20.12 -57.09
C LEU A 88 6.37 19.55 -58.49
N ASP A 89 5.38 18.65 -58.49
CA ASP A 89 4.46 18.25 -59.57
C ASP A 89 4.84 17.09 -60.49
N SER A 90 4.15 15.96 -60.30
CA SER A 90 3.24 15.45 -61.33
C SER A 90 2.32 14.34 -60.78
N LEU A 91 1.03 14.51 -61.09
CA LEU A 91 -0.10 13.69 -60.68
C LEU A 91 -0.33 12.49 -61.60
N LEU A 92 -0.75 11.38 -60.96
CA LEU A 92 -1.72 10.36 -61.42
C LEU A 92 -1.35 9.41 -62.56
N THR A 93 -1.18 8.11 -62.25
CA THR A 93 -1.98 7.04 -62.88
C THR A 93 -2.01 5.72 -62.06
N ARG A 94 -3.23 5.35 -61.62
CA ARG A 94 -3.85 4.00 -61.47
C ARG A 94 -3.08 2.80 -60.84
N LEU A 95 -3.67 2.33 -59.71
CA LEU A 95 -3.63 1.01 -59.03
C LEU A 95 -3.51 -0.24 -59.96
N PRO A 96 -3.04 -1.44 -59.52
CA PRO A 96 -3.46 -2.11 -58.27
C PRO A 96 -2.46 -3.12 -57.61
N LEU A 97 -2.95 -3.76 -56.52
CA LEU A 97 -2.52 -5.03 -55.89
C LEU A 97 -1.46 -4.98 -54.76
N THR A 98 -1.93 -5.40 -53.58
CA THR A 98 -1.17 -5.77 -52.36
C THR A 98 -0.27 -6.98 -52.60
N PRO A 99 0.88 -7.09 -51.89
CA PRO A 99 0.90 -8.03 -50.76
C PRO A 99 1.69 -7.56 -49.52
N SER A 100 1.23 -8.05 -48.36
CA SER A 100 1.94 -8.31 -47.09
C SER A 100 2.96 -7.28 -46.57
N LEU A 101 2.55 -6.51 -45.55
CA LEU A 101 3.47 -5.87 -44.61
C LEU A 101 3.42 -6.55 -43.24
N SER A 102 4.59 -6.90 -42.76
CA SER A 102 4.92 -7.37 -41.42
C SER A 102 4.52 -6.37 -40.33
N PRO A 103 4.29 -6.83 -39.07
CA PRO A 103 3.82 -5.96 -38.00
C PRO A 103 4.85 -4.89 -37.65
N ARG A 104 4.49 -3.63 -37.91
CA ARG A 104 5.25 -2.45 -37.50
C ARG A 104 5.32 -2.42 -35.97
N LYS A 105 6.52 -2.61 -35.40
CA LYS A 105 6.80 -2.43 -33.97
C LYS A 105 6.30 -1.05 -33.53
N ARG A 106 5.26 -1.02 -32.68
CA ARG A 106 4.71 0.19 -32.10
C ARG A 106 5.63 0.64 -30.96
N THR A 107 6.38 1.70 -31.18
CA THR A 107 7.15 2.39 -30.15
C THR A 107 6.19 2.99 -29.12
N THR A 108 6.18 2.43 -27.91
CA THR A 108 5.43 2.95 -26.77
C THR A 108 6.09 4.25 -26.29
N SER A 109 5.37 5.36 -26.37
CA SER A 109 5.72 6.59 -25.68
C SER A 109 5.66 6.36 -24.17
N GLN A 110 6.83 6.23 -23.53
CA GLN A 110 6.94 6.17 -22.07
C GLN A 110 6.60 7.54 -21.49
N SER A 111 5.36 7.72 -21.05
CA SER A 111 5.02 8.80 -20.12
C SER A 111 5.56 8.42 -18.74
N LYS A 112 6.70 8.99 -18.36
CA LYS A 112 7.28 8.88 -17.02
C LYS A 112 6.42 9.67 -16.02
N THR A 113 5.37 9.03 -15.52
CA THR A 113 4.75 9.38 -14.24
C THR A 113 4.68 8.10 -13.43
N GLU A 114 5.84 7.68 -12.90
CA GLU A 114 5.92 6.58 -11.95
C GLU A 114 5.37 7.05 -10.59
N PRO A 115 4.48 6.30 -9.93
CA PRO A 115 4.15 6.55 -8.53
C PRO A 115 5.40 6.29 -7.67
N PRO A 116 5.51 6.90 -6.46
CA PRO A 116 6.74 6.88 -5.70
C PRO A 116 6.96 5.50 -5.06
N LEU A 117 7.71 4.65 -5.75
CA LEU A 117 8.14 3.33 -5.27
C LEU A 117 9.40 3.50 -4.41
N LEU A 118 9.32 3.15 -3.13
CA LEU A 118 10.54 2.84 -2.36
C LEU A 118 10.91 1.39 -2.69
N ARG A 119 11.99 1.22 -3.47
CA ARG A 119 12.59 -0.10 -3.73
C ARG A 119 13.61 -0.38 -2.64
N THR A 120 13.40 -1.43 -1.86
CA THR A 120 14.48 -2.07 -1.08
C THR A 120 15.08 -3.20 -1.91
N SER A 121 16.23 -3.74 -1.51
CA SER A 121 16.88 -4.88 -2.17
C SER A 121 16.06 -6.18 -2.14
N LYS A 122 14.99 -6.23 -1.35
CA LYS A 122 14.14 -7.43 -1.18
C LYS A 122 12.67 -7.23 -1.59
N ARG A 123 12.12 -6.00 -1.62
CA ARG A 123 10.70 -5.74 -1.95
C ARG A 123 10.43 -4.35 -2.55
N THR A 124 9.36 -4.27 -3.33
CA THR A 124 8.71 -3.02 -3.77
C THR A 124 7.68 -2.62 -2.71
N ILE A 125 7.89 -1.49 -2.02
CA ILE A 125 6.92 -0.97 -1.04
C ILE A 125 5.82 -0.23 -1.80
N TYR A 126 4.63 -0.81 -1.83
CA TYR A 126 3.46 -0.21 -2.44
C TYR A 126 2.90 0.88 -1.53
N THR A 127 2.94 2.15 -1.96
CA THR A 127 2.25 3.26 -1.27
C THR A 127 0.72 3.20 -1.43
N ALA A 128 0.19 2.15 -2.06
CA ALA A 128 -1.22 1.96 -2.38
C ALA A 128 -1.54 0.47 -2.20
N GLY A 129 -2.43 0.15 -1.27
CA GLY A 129 -2.86 -1.25 -1.07
C GLY A 129 -3.17 -1.68 0.37
N ARG A 130 -3.53 -0.76 1.26
CA ARG A 130 -3.85 -1.00 2.67
C ARG A 130 -4.60 -2.33 2.93
N PRO A 131 -4.28 -3.07 4.01
CA PRO A 131 -4.98 -4.29 4.33
C PRO A 131 -6.30 -3.89 5.07
N PRO A 132 -7.39 -4.68 5.06
CA PRO A 132 -8.71 -4.30 5.62
C PRO A 132 -8.71 -3.55 6.97
N TRP A 133 -9.79 -2.82 7.26
CA TRP A 133 -9.83 -1.89 8.39
C TRP A 133 -10.96 -2.21 9.36
N TYR A 134 -11.44 -3.44 9.37
CA TYR A 134 -12.46 -3.93 10.29
C TYR A 134 -11.94 -5.15 11.06
N ASN A 135 -12.32 -5.28 12.33
CA ASN A 135 -12.18 -6.54 13.06
C ASN A 135 -13.29 -7.52 12.65
N GLU A 136 -13.28 -8.73 13.22
CA GLU A 136 -14.32 -9.76 13.01
C GLU A 136 -15.75 -9.23 13.27
N SER A 137 -15.89 -8.13 14.01
CA SER A 137 -17.16 -7.48 14.31
C SER A 137 -17.50 -6.24 13.46
N GLY A 138 -16.77 -5.97 12.38
CA GLY A 138 -17.08 -4.87 11.46
C GLY A 138 -16.71 -3.48 11.98
N THR A 139 -16.07 -3.38 13.14
CA THR A 139 -15.67 -2.09 13.73
C THR A 139 -14.31 -1.60 13.21
N PRO A 140 -14.13 -0.29 12.96
CA PRO A 140 -12.87 0.29 12.50
C PRO A 140 -11.66 -0.18 13.30
N PHE A 141 -10.54 -0.47 12.62
CA PHE A 141 -9.22 -0.53 13.26
C PHE A 141 -8.97 0.78 14.02
N LYS A 142 -8.30 0.65 15.17
CA LYS A 142 -7.74 1.78 15.91
C LYS A 142 -6.89 2.65 14.97
N GLU A 143 -6.86 3.94 15.30
CA GLU A 143 -6.01 4.95 14.66
C GLU A 143 -4.59 4.43 14.38
N ALA A 144 -3.99 4.90 13.29
CA ALA A 144 -2.63 4.53 12.89
C ALA A 144 -1.64 4.79 14.03
N PHE A 145 -0.63 3.93 14.16
CA PHE A 145 0.43 4.11 15.13
C PHE A 145 1.45 5.12 14.59
N VAL A 146 1.53 6.29 15.22
CA VAL A 146 2.38 7.39 14.77
C VAL A 146 3.67 7.45 15.58
N ILE A 147 4.79 7.25 14.90
CA ILE A 147 6.14 7.34 15.45
C ILE A 147 6.72 8.69 15.06
N GLY A 148 6.99 9.56 16.02
CA GLY A 148 7.67 10.83 15.81
C GLY A 148 9.18 10.70 16.01
N LEU A 149 9.95 11.02 14.97
CA LEU A 149 11.41 11.12 15.03
C LEU A 149 11.83 12.59 15.11
N CYS A 150 12.52 12.95 16.19
CA CYS A 150 13.12 14.26 16.39
C CYS A 150 14.64 14.15 16.56
N GLY A 151 15.34 15.27 16.43
CA GLY A 151 16.80 15.32 16.50
C GLY A 151 17.36 16.40 15.58
N GLY A 152 18.57 16.85 15.86
CA GLY A 152 19.15 17.97 15.14
C GLY A 152 19.45 17.70 13.66
N SER A 153 19.76 18.73 12.88
CA SER A 153 20.14 18.54 11.47
C SER A 153 21.34 17.58 11.34
N ALA A 154 21.27 16.67 10.37
CA ALA A 154 22.27 15.63 10.10
C ALA A 154 22.55 14.62 11.26
N SER A 155 21.63 14.46 12.21
CA SER A 155 21.67 13.43 13.27
C SER A 155 21.43 12.00 12.77
N GLY A 156 20.86 11.82 11.57
CA GLY A 156 20.55 10.50 11.01
C GLY A 156 19.11 10.02 11.23
N LYS A 157 18.16 10.94 11.53
CA LYS A 157 16.71 10.64 11.61
C LYS A 157 16.20 9.84 10.41
N THR A 158 16.47 10.29 9.19
CA THR A 158 16.02 9.62 7.96
C THR A 158 16.64 8.24 7.81
N THR A 159 17.88 8.06 8.27
CA THR A 159 18.55 6.75 8.31
C THR A 159 17.87 5.82 9.32
N VAL A 160 17.54 6.31 10.51
CA VAL A 160 16.78 5.57 11.53
C VAL A 160 15.40 5.19 10.99
N ALA A 161 14.69 6.13 10.35
CA ALA A 161 13.40 5.89 9.73
C ALA A 161 13.45 4.76 8.69
N ASN A 162 14.40 4.83 7.76
CA ASN A 162 14.57 3.83 6.71
C ASN A 162 14.90 2.45 7.29
N LYS A 163 15.78 2.37 8.29
CA LYS A 163 16.09 1.10 8.95
C LYS A 163 14.90 0.51 9.71
N ILE A 164 14.09 1.33 10.36
CA ILE A 164 12.84 0.88 10.99
C ILE A 164 11.89 0.33 9.93
N ILE A 165 11.73 1.01 8.79
CA ILE A 165 10.88 0.55 7.68
C ILE A 165 11.37 -0.80 7.13
N GLU A 166 12.67 -0.93 6.89
CA GLU A 166 13.30 -2.17 6.40
C GLU A 166 13.15 -3.33 7.39
N ALA A 167 13.28 -3.06 8.68
CA ALA A 167 13.23 -4.08 9.73
C ALA A 167 11.81 -4.50 10.11
N LEU A 168 10.83 -3.60 10.02
CA LEU A 168 9.42 -3.93 10.28
C LEU A 168 8.87 -4.94 9.27
N ASP A 169 9.36 -4.92 8.03
CA ASP A 169 8.87 -5.76 6.92
C ASP A 169 7.33 -5.78 6.80
N VAL A 170 6.66 -4.72 7.27
CA VAL A 170 5.22 -4.58 7.15
C VAL A 170 4.90 -3.78 5.88
N PRO A 171 3.95 -4.24 5.05
CA PRO A 171 3.70 -3.62 3.76
C PRO A 171 3.19 -2.16 3.83
N TRP A 172 2.82 -1.66 5.02
CA TRP A 172 2.05 -0.42 5.19
C TRP A 172 2.68 0.56 6.18
N VAL A 173 3.84 1.11 5.81
CA VAL A 173 4.50 2.20 6.55
C VAL A 173 4.58 3.44 5.67
N VAL A 174 4.14 4.58 6.20
CA VAL A 174 4.28 5.89 5.52
C VAL A 174 5.34 6.72 6.22
N LEU A 175 6.33 7.19 5.46
CA LEU A 175 7.29 8.19 5.91
C LEU A 175 6.78 9.60 5.53
N LEU A 176 6.50 10.41 6.54
CA LEU A 176 6.16 11.83 6.40
C LEU A 176 7.31 12.68 6.90
N SER A 177 7.90 13.49 6.02
CA SER A 177 8.96 14.42 6.39
C SER A 177 8.40 15.82 6.63
N MET A 178 8.80 16.43 7.76
CA MET A 178 8.47 17.81 8.12
C MET A 178 8.99 18.82 7.09
N ASP A 179 10.05 18.48 6.35
CA ASP A 179 10.60 19.33 5.30
C ASP A 179 9.62 19.62 4.16
N CYS A 180 8.58 18.80 3.96
CA CYS A 180 7.53 19.10 2.99
C CYS A 180 6.72 20.35 3.34
N PHE A 181 6.75 20.81 4.60
CA PHE A 181 5.83 21.81 5.16
C PHE A 181 6.47 23.17 5.40
N TYR A 182 7.62 23.48 4.79
CA TYR A 182 8.14 24.86 4.77
C TYR A 182 7.11 25.82 4.17
N LYS A 183 6.99 27.01 4.75
CA LYS A 183 6.16 28.08 4.20
C LYS A 183 6.70 28.59 2.86
N ILE A 184 5.82 29.20 2.07
CA ILE A 184 6.23 29.88 0.84
C ILE A 184 6.88 31.19 1.25
N LEU A 185 8.14 31.38 0.85
CA LEU A 185 8.91 32.58 1.14
C LEU A 185 8.43 33.77 0.30
N SER A 186 8.37 34.95 0.92
CA SER A 186 8.23 36.22 0.22
C SER A 186 9.46 36.54 -0.65
N LYS A 187 9.36 37.52 -1.55
CA LYS A 187 10.49 37.89 -2.43
C LYS A 187 11.74 38.30 -1.63
N GLU A 188 11.55 39.06 -0.55
CA GLU A 188 12.63 39.50 0.33
C GLU A 188 13.28 38.31 1.06
N GLU A 189 12.47 37.38 1.55
CA GLU A 189 12.97 36.17 2.21
C GLU A 189 13.68 35.23 1.23
N GLN A 190 13.25 35.17 -0.03
CA GLN A 190 13.94 34.42 -1.09
C GLN A 190 15.34 34.97 -1.36
N GLU A 191 15.50 36.30 -1.38
CA GLU A 191 16.81 36.95 -1.53
C GLU A 191 17.72 36.70 -0.32
N LEU A 192 17.15 36.65 0.89
CA LEU A 192 17.89 36.26 2.10
C LEU A 192 18.28 34.78 2.05
N ALA A 193 17.38 33.90 1.61
CA ALA A 193 17.64 32.47 1.46
C ALA A 193 18.74 32.19 0.43
N ALA A 194 18.72 32.89 -0.72
CA ALA A 194 19.76 32.81 -1.75
C ALA A 194 21.15 33.22 -1.21
N ARG A 195 21.19 34.14 -0.24
CA ARG A 195 22.42 34.57 0.45
C ARG A 195 22.80 33.69 1.65
N ASN A 196 22.07 32.61 1.94
CA ASN A 196 22.19 31.79 3.15
C ASN A 196 21.97 32.58 4.46
N GLU A 197 21.13 33.62 4.41
CA GLU A 197 20.83 34.53 5.53
C GLU A 197 19.42 34.37 6.11
N TYR A 198 18.70 33.32 5.69
CA TYR A 198 17.39 32.95 6.20
C TYR A 198 17.48 31.75 7.16
N ASN A 199 16.72 31.79 8.26
CA ASN A 199 16.69 30.72 9.26
C ASN A 199 15.57 29.70 8.98
N PHE A 200 15.92 28.58 8.35
CA PHE A 200 15.00 27.46 8.10
C PHE A 200 14.77 26.58 9.34
N ASP A 201 15.60 26.71 10.38
CA ASP A 201 15.52 25.90 11.59
C ASP A 201 14.70 26.62 12.71
N HIS A 202 14.03 27.73 12.39
CA HIS A 202 13.10 28.42 13.28
C HIS A 202 11.68 27.86 13.15
N PRO A 203 10.88 27.75 14.24
CA PRO A 203 9.49 27.27 14.17
C PRO A 203 8.63 28.01 13.13
N ASP A 204 8.81 29.33 12.99
CA ASP A 204 8.00 30.14 12.07
C ASP A 204 8.20 29.79 10.59
N ALA A 205 9.30 29.10 10.23
CA ALA A 205 9.55 28.65 8.86
C ALA A 205 8.59 27.54 8.41
N PHE A 206 7.90 26.89 9.35
CA PHE A 206 7.02 25.74 9.09
C PHE A 206 5.55 26.10 9.19
N ASP A 207 4.76 25.47 8.31
CA ASP A 207 3.31 25.51 8.29
C ASP A 207 2.74 24.41 9.20
N PHE A 208 2.74 24.68 10.51
CA PHE A 208 2.29 23.71 11.52
C PHE A 208 0.81 23.37 11.38
N ASP A 209 -0.04 24.30 10.96
CA ASP A 209 -1.48 24.07 10.82
C ASP A 209 -1.75 23.04 9.71
N LEU A 210 -1.09 23.20 8.54
CA LEU A 210 -1.17 22.23 7.45
C LEU A 210 -0.63 20.86 7.89
N LEU A 211 0.51 20.85 8.57
CA LEU A 211 1.17 19.63 9.03
C LEU A 211 0.29 18.86 10.04
N VAL A 212 -0.28 19.54 11.03
CA VAL A 212 -1.19 18.95 12.03
C VAL A 212 -2.44 18.38 11.34
N ASN A 213 -3.01 19.09 10.37
CA ASN A 213 -4.17 18.60 9.63
C ASN A 213 -3.85 17.34 8.82
N VAL A 214 -2.71 17.34 8.11
CA VAL A 214 -2.24 16.19 7.34
C VAL A 214 -1.98 14.99 8.24
N LEU A 215 -1.24 15.17 9.34
CA LEU A 215 -0.93 14.09 10.27
C LEU A 215 -2.20 13.52 10.95
N ARG A 216 -3.15 14.39 11.30
CA ARG A 216 -4.45 13.98 11.86
C ARG A 216 -5.28 13.17 10.86
N LYS A 217 -5.30 13.57 9.59
CA LYS A 217 -5.98 12.79 8.53
C LYS A 217 -5.30 11.45 8.29
N LEU A 218 -3.96 11.42 8.23
CA LEU A 218 -3.19 10.18 8.10
C LEU A 218 -3.41 9.24 9.28
N LYS A 219 -3.44 9.77 10.51
CA LYS A 219 -3.74 9.00 11.74
C LYS A 219 -5.12 8.34 11.69
N LYS A 220 -6.10 9.01 11.07
CA LYS A 220 -7.45 8.47 10.82
C LYS A 220 -7.53 7.53 9.61
N GLY A 221 -6.42 7.26 8.94
CA GLY A 221 -6.38 6.40 7.76
C GLY A 221 -6.91 7.04 6.48
N LYS A 222 -7.12 8.37 6.46
CA LYS A 222 -7.63 9.08 5.27
C LYS A 222 -6.52 9.40 4.28
N SER A 223 -6.87 9.53 3.00
CA SER A 223 -5.93 10.03 1.99
C SER A 223 -5.68 11.53 2.15
N VAL A 224 -4.45 11.95 1.87
CA VAL A 224 -4.03 13.35 1.98
C VAL A 224 -3.14 13.73 0.81
N LYS A 225 -3.22 14.99 0.40
CA LYS A 225 -2.27 15.57 -0.55
C LYS A 225 -1.18 16.26 0.27
N VAL A 226 0.05 15.82 0.09
CA VAL A 226 1.25 16.38 0.72
C VAL A 226 1.97 17.25 -0.32
N PRO A 227 2.35 18.50 0.03
CA PRO A 227 3.12 19.35 -0.86
C PRO A 227 4.53 18.77 -1.10
N VAL A 228 5.08 18.99 -2.30
CA VAL A 228 6.47 18.64 -2.61
C VAL A 228 7.33 19.89 -2.50
N TYR A 229 8.34 19.86 -1.62
CA TYR A 229 9.25 20.98 -1.41
C TYR A 229 10.54 20.80 -2.22
N ASP A 230 11.00 21.88 -2.86
CA ASP A 230 12.24 21.91 -3.62
C ASP A 230 13.32 22.72 -2.88
N PHE A 231 14.36 22.03 -2.42
CA PHE A 231 15.47 22.63 -1.66
C PHE A 231 16.41 23.50 -2.50
N THR A 232 16.34 23.40 -3.83
CA THR A 232 17.18 24.22 -4.73
C THR A 232 16.57 25.59 -4.97
N THR A 233 15.25 25.63 -5.20
CA THR A 233 14.50 26.88 -5.45
C THR A 233 13.86 27.46 -4.20
N HIS A 234 13.98 26.79 -3.05
CA HIS A 234 13.37 27.16 -1.79
C HIS A 234 11.85 27.40 -1.88
N SER A 235 11.17 26.61 -2.72
CA SER A 235 9.75 26.79 -3.04
C SER A 235 8.97 25.47 -3.05
N ARG A 236 7.66 25.55 -2.85
CA ARG A 236 6.75 24.41 -3.03
C ARG A 236 6.49 24.23 -4.53
N ARG A 237 6.59 22.99 -5.02
CA ARG A 237 6.19 22.64 -6.39
C ARG A 237 4.68 22.75 -6.55
N LYS A 238 4.23 22.95 -7.80
CA LYS A 238 2.79 22.96 -8.14
C LYS A 238 2.15 21.58 -7.98
N GLU A 239 2.95 20.53 -8.06
CA GLU A 239 2.52 19.14 -7.92
C GLU A 239 2.41 18.74 -6.44
N TRP A 240 1.37 17.96 -6.14
CA TRP A 240 1.13 17.42 -4.81
C TRP A 240 1.24 15.91 -4.86
N LYS A 241 1.85 15.32 -3.83
CA LYS A 241 1.96 13.87 -3.66
C LYS A 241 0.76 13.38 -2.86
N THR A 242 -0.06 12.50 -3.44
CA THR A 242 -1.13 11.82 -2.69
C THR A 242 -0.51 10.70 -1.85
N VAL A 243 -0.78 10.74 -0.54
CA VAL A 243 -0.34 9.73 0.44
C VAL A 243 -1.58 9.13 1.07
N TYR A 244 -1.64 7.81 1.09
CA TYR A 244 -2.72 7.07 1.75
C TYR A 244 -2.40 6.85 3.23
N GLY A 245 -3.43 6.73 4.06
CA GLY A 245 -3.25 6.37 5.46
C GLY A 245 -2.61 4.98 5.59
N ALA A 246 -1.76 4.82 6.60
CA ALA A 246 -0.99 3.60 6.86
C ALA A 246 -1.27 3.07 8.27
N ASN A 247 -0.90 1.82 8.55
CA ASN A 247 -1.00 1.27 9.91
C ASN A 247 0.09 1.86 10.83
N VAL A 248 1.25 2.15 10.24
CA VAL A 248 2.34 2.88 10.89
C VAL A 248 2.66 4.14 10.11
N VAL A 249 2.68 5.28 10.79
CA VAL A 249 3.12 6.56 10.22
C VAL A 249 4.39 6.97 10.93
N ILE A 250 5.50 7.04 10.20
CA ILE A 250 6.76 7.59 10.70
C ILE A 250 6.81 9.05 10.29
N PHE A 251 6.76 9.93 11.27
CA PHE A 251 6.87 11.38 11.09
C PHE A 251 8.27 11.84 11.53
N GLU A 252 9.09 12.28 10.59
CA GLU A 252 10.44 12.79 10.89
C GLU A 252 10.55 14.31 10.71
N GLY A 253 11.38 14.96 11.54
CA GLY A 253 11.59 16.40 11.48
C GLY A 253 12.57 16.89 12.52
N ILE A 254 13.18 18.05 12.26
CA ILE A 254 14.07 18.69 13.24
C ILE A 254 13.30 19.28 14.43
N LEU A 255 12.05 19.70 14.21
CA LEU A 255 11.18 20.35 15.19
C LEU A 255 9.87 19.55 15.40
N SER A 256 9.92 18.23 15.21
CA SER A 256 8.75 17.34 15.36
C SER A 256 8.09 17.45 16.73
N PHE A 257 8.87 17.79 17.77
CA PHE A 257 8.41 17.90 19.16
C PHE A 257 8.19 19.35 19.62
N ALA A 258 8.34 20.33 18.74
CA ALA A 258 8.21 21.75 19.11
C ALA A 258 6.75 22.18 19.34
N ASN A 259 5.80 21.57 18.63
CA ASN A 259 4.39 21.94 18.68
C ASN A 259 3.58 20.99 19.58
N LYS A 260 2.83 21.55 20.53
CA LYS A 260 2.02 20.79 21.50
C LYS A 260 0.89 19.97 20.86
N GLU A 261 0.32 20.43 19.75
CA GLU A 261 -0.71 19.68 19.03
C GLU A 261 -0.13 18.49 18.29
N LEU A 262 1.04 18.63 17.68
CA LEU A 262 1.75 17.51 17.05
C LEU A 262 2.08 16.44 18.09
N LEU A 263 2.61 16.83 19.25
CA LEU A 263 2.95 15.89 20.32
C LEU A 263 1.77 15.01 20.76
N LYS A 264 0.55 15.56 20.78
CA LYS A 264 -0.67 14.80 21.13
C LYS A 264 -1.04 13.76 20.07
N LEU A 265 -0.58 13.91 18.83
CA LEU A 265 -0.83 12.97 17.74
C LEU A 265 0.18 11.82 17.72
N LEU A 266 1.36 11.99 18.31
CA LEU A 266 2.43 10.99 18.34
C LEU A 266 2.17 9.94 19.42
N ASP A 267 2.16 8.67 19.03
CA ASP A 267 2.00 7.54 19.96
C ASP A 267 3.36 7.10 20.54
N MET A 268 4.45 7.37 19.82
CA MET A 268 5.82 7.09 20.25
C MET A 268 6.75 8.22 19.81
N LYS A 269 7.56 8.73 20.73
CA LYS A 269 8.48 9.86 20.51
C LYS A 269 9.92 9.38 20.65
N VAL A 270 10.63 9.35 19.54
CA VAL A 270 12.04 8.93 19.48
C VAL A 270 12.91 10.14 19.16
N PHE A 271 13.87 10.42 20.04
CA PHE A 271 14.87 11.44 19.81
C PHE A 271 16.18 10.79 19.34
N VAL A 272 16.70 11.26 18.22
CA VAL A 272 17.97 10.79 17.66
C VAL A 272 19.09 11.72 18.13
N ASP A 273 19.93 11.18 19.01
CA ASP A 273 21.03 11.92 19.62
C ASP A 273 22.36 11.59 18.94
N THR A 274 23.11 12.62 18.59
CA THR A 274 24.38 12.54 17.88
C THR A 274 25.17 13.83 18.12
N ASP A 275 26.46 13.67 18.35
CA ASP A 275 27.37 14.76 18.67
C ASP A 275 27.38 15.87 17.59
N SER A 276 27.55 17.11 18.04
CA SER A 276 27.42 18.31 17.19
C SER A 276 28.45 18.38 16.06
N ASP A 277 29.66 17.86 16.30
CA ASP A 277 30.77 17.75 15.36
C ASP A 277 30.51 16.70 14.26
N ILE A 278 30.03 15.52 14.65
CA ILE A 278 29.61 14.47 13.71
C ILE A 278 28.48 14.99 12.81
N ARG A 279 27.50 15.70 13.40
CA ARG A 279 26.41 16.34 12.65
C ARG A 279 26.92 17.39 11.68
N LEU A 280 27.86 18.24 12.09
CA LEU A 280 28.46 19.25 11.22
C LEU A 280 29.17 18.61 10.03
N VAL A 281 30.02 17.59 10.28
CA VAL A 281 30.75 16.87 9.22
C VAL A 281 29.78 16.20 8.24
N ARG A 282 28.73 15.53 8.75
CA ARG A 282 27.70 14.90 7.90
C ARG A 282 26.93 15.95 7.10
N ARG A 283 26.59 17.09 7.69
CA ARG A 283 25.91 18.19 7.00
C ARG A 283 26.77 18.80 5.90
N LEU A 284 28.05 19.06 6.17
CA LEU A 284 28.99 19.58 5.18
C LEU A 284 29.05 18.65 3.97
N LYS A 285 29.30 17.35 4.21
CA LYS A 285 29.36 16.35 3.15
C LYS A 285 28.07 16.33 2.30
N ARG A 286 26.91 16.30 2.95
CA ARG A 286 25.61 16.29 2.27
C ARG A 286 25.35 17.56 1.46
N ASP A 287 25.51 18.73 2.07
CA ASP A 287 25.14 20.01 1.45
C ASP A 287 26.12 20.40 0.31
N ILE A 288 27.39 19.98 0.39
CA ILE A 288 28.38 20.17 -0.70
C ILE A 288 28.12 19.18 -1.85
N THR A 289 28.05 17.88 -1.56
CA THR A 289 27.98 16.84 -2.58
C THR A 289 26.60 16.74 -3.23
N GLU A 290 25.52 16.80 -2.45
CA GLU A 290 24.16 16.58 -2.96
C GLU A 290 23.45 17.86 -3.38
N ARG A 291 23.78 19.01 -2.76
CA ARG A 291 23.09 20.29 -2.99
C ARG A 291 23.96 21.35 -3.68
N GLY A 292 25.23 21.06 -3.95
CA GLY A 292 26.15 21.96 -4.66
C GLY A 292 26.46 23.27 -3.93
N ARG A 293 26.42 23.28 -2.60
CA ARG A 293 26.67 24.49 -1.79
C ARG A 293 28.15 24.69 -1.49
N ASP A 294 28.55 25.95 -1.35
CA ASP A 294 29.92 26.32 -0.93
C ASP A 294 30.18 26.06 0.56
N ILE A 295 31.40 25.62 0.89
CA ILE A 295 31.84 25.26 2.24
C ILE A 295 31.70 26.46 3.18
N VAL A 296 32.17 27.64 2.76
CA VAL A 296 32.16 28.84 3.61
C VAL A 296 30.72 29.26 3.92
N GLY A 297 29.84 29.18 2.92
CA GLY A 297 28.41 29.42 3.09
C GLY A 297 27.76 28.47 4.10
N VAL A 298 28.04 27.17 4.02
CA VAL A 298 27.47 26.17 4.95
C VAL A 298 27.97 26.38 6.37
N ILE A 299 29.26 26.67 6.58
CA ILE A 299 29.82 26.94 7.91
C ILE A 299 29.23 28.22 8.52
N LYS A 300 29.13 29.30 7.72
CA LYS A 300 28.48 30.55 8.14
C LYS A 300 27.04 30.29 8.58
N GLN A 301 26.26 29.54 7.78
CA GLN A 301 24.88 29.20 8.10
C GLN A 301 24.78 28.34 9.38
N TYR A 302 25.69 27.38 9.55
CA TYR A 302 25.68 26.49 10.70
C TYR A 302 25.89 27.26 12.02
N ASN A 303 26.92 28.11 12.06
CA ASN A 303 27.25 28.88 13.25
C ASN A 303 26.21 29.97 13.55
N LYS A 304 25.65 30.60 12.51
CA LYS A 304 24.70 31.70 12.67
C LYS A 304 23.29 31.22 13.03
N PHE A 305 22.84 30.11 12.46
CA PHE A 305 21.43 29.69 12.56
C PHE A 305 21.26 28.26 13.08
N VAL A 306 21.94 27.27 12.51
CA VAL A 306 21.64 25.85 12.79
C VAL A 306 21.99 25.46 14.22
N LYS A 307 23.19 25.84 14.69
CA LYS A 307 23.63 25.52 16.05
C LYS A 307 22.80 26.26 17.12
N PRO A 308 22.62 27.59 17.05
CA PRO A 308 21.75 28.30 18.00
C PRO A 308 20.30 27.78 18.00
N SER A 309 19.73 27.48 16.83
CA SER A 309 18.35 26.96 16.75
C SER A 309 18.24 25.56 17.34
N PHE A 310 19.29 24.73 17.23
CA PHE A 310 19.32 23.43 17.88
C PHE A 310 19.30 23.56 19.40
N GLU A 311 20.20 24.37 19.97
CA GLU A 311 20.31 24.58 21.42
C GLU A 311 19.04 25.22 22.00
N GLN A 312 18.42 26.14 21.25
CA GLN A 312 17.24 26.87 21.71
C GLN A 312 15.93 26.09 21.57
N TYR A 313 15.72 25.38 20.46
CA TYR A 313 14.40 24.82 20.11
C TYR A 313 14.38 23.29 20.04
N ILE A 314 15.50 22.62 19.78
CA ILE A 314 15.52 21.17 19.50
C ILE A 314 16.02 20.39 20.69
N GLU A 315 17.18 20.74 21.24
CA GLU A 315 17.80 20.05 22.37
C GLU A 315 16.91 19.98 23.62
N PRO A 316 16.18 21.03 24.02
CA PRO A 316 15.28 20.94 25.17
C PRO A 316 14.16 19.90 25.00
N THR A 317 13.81 19.54 23.75
CA THR A 317 12.74 18.58 23.47
C THR A 317 13.12 17.13 23.74
N VAL A 318 14.39 16.84 24.05
CA VAL A 318 14.85 15.52 24.52
C VAL A 318 14.04 15.05 25.74
N GLN A 319 13.68 15.99 26.62
CA GLN A 319 12.89 15.69 27.83
C GLN A 319 11.49 15.15 27.52
N LEU A 320 10.99 15.38 26.30
CA LEU A 320 9.68 14.93 25.85
C LEU A 320 9.74 13.56 25.14
N ALA A 321 10.94 13.03 24.90
CA ALA A 321 11.13 11.79 24.18
C ALA A 321 10.84 10.56 25.07
N ASP A 322 10.20 9.56 24.50
CA ASP A 322 9.99 8.27 25.16
C ASP A 322 11.25 7.39 25.04
N ILE A 323 12.00 7.52 23.93
CA ILE A 323 13.26 6.81 23.66
C ILE A 323 14.29 7.78 23.09
N VAL A 324 15.53 7.69 23.57
CA VAL A 324 16.69 8.37 23.00
C VAL A 324 17.59 7.35 22.31
N VAL A 325 17.88 7.55 21.03
CA VAL A 325 18.75 6.69 20.23
C VAL A 325 20.11 7.36 20.06
N PRO A 326 21.15 6.93 20.82
CA PRO A 326 22.49 7.48 20.65
C PRO A 326 23.14 6.92 19.38
N ARG A 327 24.04 7.69 18.77
CA ARG A 327 24.77 7.35 17.52
C ARG A 327 23.87 7.15 16.29
N GLY A 328 22.63 7.61 16.36
CA GLY A 328 21.67 7.54 15.26
C GLY A 328 21.47 6.15 14.68
N GLY A 329 21.53 6.04 13.35
CA GLY A 329 21.22 4.79 12.64
C GLY A 329 22.22 3.64 12.87
N GLU A 330 23.33 3.86 13.55
CA GLU A 330 24.34 2.82 13.82
C GLU A 330 23.99 1.95 15.04
N ASN A 331 23.04 2.37 15.86
CA ASN A 331 22.65 1.63 17.06
C ASN A 331 21.56 0.58 16.74
N PHE A 332 22.00 -0.58 16.27
CA PHE A 332 21.10 -1.68 15.90
C PHE A 332 20.27 -2.21 17.08
N VAL A 333 20.79 -2.19 18.31
CA VAL A 333 20.05 -2.65 19.50
C VAL A 333 18.85 -1.74 19.78
N ALA A 334 19.05 -0.43 19.71
CA ALA A 334 17.96 0.53 19.89
C ALA A 334 16.91 0.42 18.77
N LEU A 335 17.35 0.18 17.53
CA LEU A 335 16.45 -0.05 16.40
C LEU A 335 15.61 -1.31 16.58
N ASP A 336 16.20 -2.42 17.01
CA ASP A 336 15.49 -3.68 17.25
C ASP A 336 14.44 -3.54 18.35
N LEU A 337 14.74 -2.83 19.44
CA LEU A 337 13.77 -2.53 20.49
C LEU A 337 12.56 -1.73 19.98
N ILE A 338 12.80 -0.73 19.11
CA ILE A 338 11.73 0.06 18.50
C ILE A 338 10.88 -0.85 17.60
N VAL A 339 11.51 -1.65 16.75
CA VAL A 339 10.85 -2.55 15.80
C VAL A 339 9.99 -3.60 16.53
N GLN A 340 10.54 -4.27 17.54
CA GLN A 340 9.81 -5.24 18.37
C GLN A 340 8.61 -4.59 19.08
N HIS A 341 8.76 -3.37 19.60
CA HIS A 341 7.66 -2.65 20.22
C HIS A 341 6.54 -2.37 19.21
N VAL A 342 6.89 -1.88 18.02
CA VAL A 342 5.93 -1.61 16.94
C VAL A 342 5.23 -2.90 16.49
N HIS A 343 5.95 -4.02 16.34
CA HIS A 343 5.32 -5.32 16.04
C HIS A 343 4.30 -5.72 17.10
N SER A 344 4.66 -5.67 18.38
CA SER A 344 3.72 -5.99 19.47
C SER A 344 2.49 -5.07 19.46
N GLN A 345 2.68 -3.79 19.12
CA GLN A 345 1.61 -2.82 18.99
C GLN A 345 0.71 -3.08 17.77
N LEU A 346 1.27 -3.60 16.68
CA LEU A 346 0.52 -4.01 15.49
C LEU A 346 -0.24 -5.29 15.76
N GLU A 347 0.36 -6.32 16.36
CA GLU A 347 -0.31 -7.58 16.70
C GLU A 347 -1.51 -7.38 17.63
N LYS A 348 -1.36 -6.55 18.67
CA LYS A 348 -2.47 -6.19 19.57
C LYS A 348 -3.61 -5.48 18.84
N ARG A 349 -3.31 -4.76 17.76
CA ARG A 349 -4.30 -4.05 16.93
C ARG A 349 -4.87 -4.94 15.82
N MET A 350 -4.14 -5.96 15.38
CA MET A 350 -4.41 -6.81 14.22
C MET A 350 -4.93 -8.19 14.63
N GLN A 351 -5.76 -8.31 15.68
CA GLN A 351 -6.44 -9.58 15.97
C GLN A 351 -7.04 -10.14 14.67
N ARG A 352 -6.53 -11.32 14.32
CA ARG A 352 -6.35 -11.83 12.95
C ARG A 352 -7.64 -11.82 12.14
N TRP A 353 -7.54 -11.33 10.91
CA TRP A 353 -8.55 -11.60 9.90
C TRP A 353 -8.60 -13.07 9.59
N ASN A 354 -9.77 -13.64 9.80
CA ASN A 354 -10.13 -14.87 9.16
C ASN A 354 -11.37 -14.59 8.32
N MET A 355 -11.17 -14.28 7.03
CA MET A 355 -12.27 -14.12 6.06
C MET A 355 -13.21 -15.34 6.10
N ALA A 356 -12.67 -16.53 6.40
CA ALA A 356 -13.46 -17.74 6.59
C ALA A 356 -14.38 -17.67 7.83
N ALA A 357 -13.98 -16.97 8.91
CA ALA A 357 -14.81 -16.79 10.10
C ALA A 357 -15.95 -15.79 9.87
N LEU A 358 -15.69 -14.66 9.19
CA LEU A 358 -16.74 -13.68 8.85
C LEU A 358 -17.76 -14.29 7.88
N ALA A 359 -17.28 -15.02 6.87
CA ALA A 359 -18.07 -15.76 5.91
C ALA A 359 -18.90 -16.89 6.54
N SER A 360 -18.34 -17.61 7.53
CA SER A 360 -19.03 -18.71 8.21
C SER A 360 -20.00 -18.23 9.29
N ALA A 361 -19.73 -17.09 9.93
CA ALA A 361 -20.58 -16.54 11.01
C ALA A 361 -21.98 -16.12 10.53
N HIS A 362 -22.17 -15.92 9.23
CA HIS A 362 -23.40 -15.38 8.65
C HIS A 362 -24.16 -16.38 7.77
N GLN A 363 -23.73 -17.64 7.71
CA GLN A 363 -24.48 -18.68 6.99
C GLN A 363 -25.87 -18.86 7.64
N GLY A 364 -26.93 -18.52 6.89
CA GLY A 364 -28.32 -18.71 7.31
C GLY A 364 -29.00 -17.48 7.94
N GLN A 365 -28.38 -16.30 7.90
CA GLN A 365 -29.05 -15.05 8.28
C GLN A 365 -29.95 -14.51 7.14
N PRO A 366 -31.01 -13.75 7.45
CA PRO A 366 -31.84 -13.12 6.41
C PRO A 366 -31.03 -12.08 5.63
N LEU A 367 -31.32 -11.93 4.35
CA LEU A 367 -30.68 -10.93 3.49
C LEU A 367 -30.80 -9.51 4.08
N PRO A 368 -29.75 -8.69 4.00
CA PRO A 368 -29.72 -7.37 4.63
C PRO A 368 -30.70 -6.39 3.96
N GLU A 369 -31.24 -5.45 4.73
CA GLU A 369 -32.20 -4.44 4.25
C GLU A 369 -31.61 -3.48 3.21
N THR A 370 -30.27 -3.34 3.16
CA THR A 370 -29.56 -2.52 2.18
C THR A 370 -29.47 -3.14 0.79
N LEU A 371 -29.84 -4.43 0.65
CA LEU A 371 -29.86 -5.14 -0.62
C LEU A 371 -31.15 -4.86 -1.39
N SER A 372 -31.01 -4.38 -2.62
CA SER A 372 -32.08 -4.25 -3.61
C SER A 372 -31.83 -5.21 -4.77
N VAL A 373 -32.69 -6.22 -4.91
CA VAL A 373 -32.63 -7.18 -6.02
C VAL A 373 -33.60 -6.74 -7.11
N LEU A 374 -33.13 -6.70 -8.36
CA LEU A 374 -33.96 -6.39 -9.53
C LEU A 374 -35.14 -7.38 -9.60
N GLN A 375 -36.32 -6.88 -9.98
CA GLN A 375 -37.51 -7.71 -10.10
C GLN A 375 -37.27 -8.90 -11.05
N ASN A 376 -37.57 -10.11 -10.55
CA ASN A 376 -37.32 -11.36 -11.27
C ASN A 376 -38.40 -11.65 -12.33
N THR A 377 -38.42 -10.85 -13.40
CA THR A 377 -39.35 -11.02 -14.53
C THR A 377 -38.95 -12.21 -15.42
N PRO A 378 -39.88 -12.81 -16.19
CA PRO A 378 -39.54 -13.87 -17.14
C PRO A 378 -38.42 -13.49 -18.12
N GLN A 379 -38.34 -12.22 -18.50
CA GLN A 379 -37.28 -11.68 -19.36
C GLN A 379 -35.92 -11.70 -18.65
N VAL A 380 -35.86 -11.20 -17.40
CA VAL A 380 -34.64 -11.22 -16.59
C VAL A 380 -34.18 -12.66 -16.35
N ARG A 381 -35.10 -13.58 -16.07
CA ARG A 381 -34.81 -15.02 -15.95
C ARG A 381 -34.24 -15.60 -17.23
N GLY A 382 -34.86 -15.32 -18.38
CA GLY A 382 -34.39 -15.79 -19.68
C GLY A 382 -32.97 -15.30 -19.99
N MET A 383 -32.69 -14.02 -19.73
CA MET A 383 -31.33 -13.47 -19.89
C MET A 383 -30.34 -14.14 -18.95
N HIS A 384 -30.70 -14.34 -17.67
CA HIS A 384 -29.87 -15.08 -16.73
C HIS A 384 -29.58 -16.51 -17.19
N THR A 385 -30.57 -17.24 -17.71
CA THR A 385 -30.36 -18.60 -18.23
C THR A 385 -29.34 -18.61 -19.36
N ILE A 386 -29.41 -17.65 -20.28
CA ILE A 386 -28.49 -17.57 -21.42
C ILE A 386 -27.07 -17.23 -20.96
N ILE A 387 -26.89 -16.20 -20.12
CA ILE A 387 -25.54 -15.82 -19.65
C ILE A 387 -24.93 -16.89 -18.72
N ARG A 388 -25.74 -17.70 -18.04
CA ARG A 388 -25.27 -18.80 -17.18
C ARG A 388 -24.91 -20.06 -17.98
N ASN A 389 -25.45 -20.22 -19.19
CA ASN A 389 -25.14 -21.37 -20.01
C ASN A 389 -23.68 -21.30 -20.48
N LYS A 390 -22.92 -22.37 -20.20
CA LYS A 390 -21.52 -22.51 -20.60
C LYS A 390 -21.35 -22.61 -22.13
N ASP A 391 -22.37 -23.13 -22.82
CA ASP A 391 -22.34 -23.40 -24.26
C ASP A 391 -22.79 -22.18 -25.10
N THR A 392 -23.18 -21.08 -24.44
CA THR A 392 -23.58 -19.85 -25.13
C THR A 392 -22.37 -19.18 -25.79
N ASN A 393 -22.53 -18.85 -27.08
CA ASN A 393 -21.48 -18.18 -27.84
C ASN A 393 -21.18 -16.78 -27.27
N ARG A 394 -19.98 -16.27 -27.57
CA ARG A 394 -19.50 -15.00 -27.02
C ARG A 394 -20.39 -13.81 -27.42
N ASP A 395 -20.86 -13.74 -28.65
CA ASP A 395 -21.64 -12.60 -29.14
C ASP A 395 -23.01 -12.52 -28.46
N GLU A 396 -23.69 -13.65 -28.30
CA GLU A 396 -24.92 -13.78 -27.51
C GLU A 396 -24.67 -13.45 -26.05
N PHE A 397 -23.59 -13.98 -25.45
CA PHE A 397 -23.21 -13.68 -24.08
C PHE A 397 -23.05 -12.17 -23.86
N ILE A 398 -22.32 -11.48 -24.73
CA ILE A 398 -22.13 -10.02 -24.67
C ILE A 398 -23.46 -9.30 -24.86
N PHE A 399 -24.26 -9.71 -25.86
CA PHE A 399 -25.54 -9.09 -26.18
C PHE A 399 -26.52 -9.13 -24.99
N TYR A 400 -26.74 -10.31 -24.42
CA TYR A 400 -27.66 -10.48 -23.30
C TYR A 400 -27.10 -9.88 -22.00
N SER A 401 -25.79 -9.94 -21.78
CA SER A 401 -25.14 -9.28 -20.63
C SER A 401 -25.35 -7.76 -20.68
N LYS A 402 -25.10 -7.11 -21.83
CA LYS A 402 -25.34 -5.66 -21.99
C LYS A 402 -26.79 -5.27 -21.74
N ARG A 403 -27.73 -6.10 -22.20
CA ARG A 403 -29.16 -5.88 -22.00
C ARG A 403 -29.55 -5.97 -20.52
N LEU A 404 -28.99 -6.93 -19.80
CA LEU A 404 -29.20 -7.07 -18.36
C LEU A 404 -28.53 -5.93 -17.56
N MET A 405 -27.30 -5.54 -17.92
CA MET A 405 -26.60 -4.38 -17.32
C MET A 405 -27.40 -3.10 -17.45
N ARG A 406 -28.04 -2.87 -18.62
CA ARG A 406 -28.88 -1.70 -18.84
C ARG A 406 -30.06 -1.66 -17.87
N LEU A 407 -30.77 -2.77 -17.69
CA LEU A 407 -31.88 -2.86 -16.73
C LEU A 407 -31.41 -2.64 -15.28
N LEU A 408 -30.26 -3.21 -14.92
CA LEU A 408 -29.66 -3.02 -13.60
C LEU A 408 -29.34 -1.55 -13.33
N ILE A 409 -28.76 -0.85 -14.30
CA ILE A 409 -28.40 0.58 -14.18
C ILE A 409 -29.65 1.45 -14.12
N GLU A 410 -30.65 1.21 -14.96
CA GLU A 410 -31.93 1.94 -14.91
C GLU A 410 -32.61 1.77 -13.54
N HIS A 411 -32.58 0.55 -12.98
CA HIS A 411 -33.08 0.28 -11.62
C HIS A 411 -32.25 1.02 -10.56
N ALA A 412 -30.92 1.03 -10.67
CA ALA A 412 -30.05 1.72 -9.73
C ALA A 412 -30.27 3.24 -9.72
N LEU A 413 -30.47 3.84 -10.90
CA LEU A 413 -30.72 5.28 -11.04
C LEU A 413 -32.04 5.72 -10.39
N SER A 414 -33.01 4.82 -10.19
CA SER A 414 -34.24 5.14 -9.46
C SER A 414 -34.00 5.53 -7.99
N PHE A 415 -32.85 5.17 -7.42
CA PHE A 415 -32.47 5.46 -6.04
C PHE A 415 -31.50 6.65 -5.90
N LEU A 416 -31.00 7.19 -7.01
CA LEU A 416 -29.90 8.15 -7.03
C LEU A 416 -30.39 9.57 -7.39
N PRO A 417 -29.91 10.63 -6.71
CA PRO A 417 -30.19 12.01 -7.10
C PRO A 417 -29.25 12.48 -8.23
N LEU A 418 -29.35 13.76 -8.58
CA LEU A 418 -28.47 14.44 -9.55
C LEU A 418 -27.04 14.56 -8.96
N HIS A 419 -26.00 14.39 -9.80
CA HIS A 419 -24.55 14.30 -9.49
C HIS A 419 -24.03 12.88 -9.15
N ILE A 420 -23.69 12.14 -10.20
CA ILE A 420 -23.29 10.74 -10.13
C ILE A 420 -21.91 10.55 -10.81
N THR A 421 -21.07 9.74 -10.19
CA THR A 421 -19.80 9.27 -10.74
C THR A 421 -19.80 7.74 -10.77
N GLY A 422 -19.37 7.16 -11.89
CA GLY A 422 -19.18 5.70 -12.02
C GLY A 422 -17.76 5.31 -11.65
N VAL A 423 -17.57 4.22 -10.92
CA VAL A 423 -16.26 3.66 -10.59
C VAL A 423 -16.27 2.17 -10.90
N SER A 424 -15.38 1.72 -11.79
CA SER A 424 -15.27 0.31 -12.17
C SER A 424 -14.14 -0.39 -11.42
N ILE A 425 -14.44 -1.58 -10.88
CA ILE A 425 -13.42 -2.50 -10.38
C ILE A 425 -12.91 -3.31 -11.57
N LEU A 426 -11.65 -3.12 -11.94
CA LEU A 426 -11.04 -3.79 -13.07
C LEU A 426 -10.74 -5.26 -12.73
N ARG A 427 -10.89 -6.20 -13.67
CA ARG A 427 -11.29 -6.01 -15.09
C ARG A 427 -12.80 -6.11 -15.33
N ALA A 428 -13.51 -6.88 -14.52
CA ALA A 428 -14.89 -7.27 -14.78
C ALA A 428 -15.90 -6.11 -14.66
N GLY A 429 -15.65 -5.09 -13.84
CA GLY A 429 -16.51 -3.91 -13.73
C GLY A 429 -16.47 -2.98 -14.95
N GLU A 430 -15.42 -3.04 -15.78
CA GLU A 430 -15.29 -2.20 -16.98
C GLU A 430 -16.38 -2.52 -18.02
N THR A 431 -16.90 -3.75 -18.03
CA THR A 431 -17.94 -4.17 -18.96
C THR A 431 -19.25 -3.39 -18.78
N MET A 432 -19.49 -2.84 -17.59
CA MET A 432 -20.68 -2.06 -17.26
C MET A 432 -20.57 -0.58 -17.66
N GLU A 433 -19.36 -0.07 -17.94
CA GLU A 433 -19.14 1.34 -18.29
C GLU A 433 -19.92 1.76 -19.55
N GLN A 434 -19.98 0.88 -20.55
CA GLN A 434 -20.73 1.13 -21.79
C GLN A 434 -22.23 1.26 -21.54
N ALA A 435 -22.78 0.41 -20.66
CA ALA A 435 -24.19 0.47 -20.31
C ALA A 435 -24.49 1.74 -19.48
N LEU A 436 -23.57 2.13 -18.59
CA LEU A 436 -23.72 3.34 -17.78
C LEU A 436 -23.69 4.61 -18.62
N THR A 437 -22.72 4.73 -19.51
CA THR A 437 -22.57 5.88 -20.43
C THR A 437 -23.69 5.98 -21.46
N ALA A 438 -24.32 4.85 -21.82
CA ALA A 438 -25.49 4.85 -22.69
C ALA A 438 -26.73 5.47 -22.02
N VAL A 439 -26.86 5.36 -20.71
CA VAL A 439 -27.96 5.95 -19.93
C VAL A 439 -27.61 7.36 -19.44
N CYS A 440 -26.36 7.57 -19.01
CA CYS A 440 -25.85 8.83 -18.47
C CYS A 440 -24.72 9.38 -19.37
N LYS A 441 -25.04 10.32 -20.27
CA LYS A 441 -24.13 10.78 -21.33
C LYS A 441 -22.87 11.53 -20.86
N ASP A 442 -22.91 12.18 -19.69
CA ASP A 442 -21.81 13.01 -19.17
C ASP A 442 -21.26 12.52 -17.82
N ILE A 443 -21.34 11.21 -17.56
CA ILE A 443 -20.85 10.63 -16.31
C ILE A 443 -19.32 10.60 -16.24
N ARG A 444 -18.77 11.01 -15.10
CA ARG A 444 -17.34 10.86 -14.81
C ARG A 444 -17.05 9.42 -14.44
N LEU A 445 -15.97 8.85 -14.98
CA LEU A 445 -15.57 7.46 -14.71
C LEU A 445 -14.24 7.40 -13.96
N GLY A 446 -14.25 6.65 -12.86
CA GLY A 446 -13.06 6.21 -12.13
C GLY A 446 -12.76 4.74 -12.36
N LYS A 447 -11.50 4.34 -12.18
CA LYS A 447 -11.04 2.97 -12.34
C LYS A 447 -10.19 2.56 -11.14
N ILE A 448 -10.46 1.37 -10.62
CA ILE A 448 -9.72 0.76 -9.50
C ILE A 448 -9.29 -0.65 -9.93
N LEU A 449 -8.00 -0.96 -9.85
CA LEU A 449 -7.50 -2.33 -10.07
C LEU A 449 -7.14 -2.94 -8.72
N ILE A 450 -7.84 -4.00 -8.37
CA ILE A 450 -7.59 -4.77 -7.15
C ILE A 450 -7.23 -6.19 -7.58
N GLN A 451 -6.14 -6.72 -7.04
CA GLN A 451 -5.73 -8.10 -7.28
C GLN A 451 -5.45 -8.78 -5.94
N THR A 452 -5.90 -10.02 -5.80
CA THR A 452 -5.61 -10.81 -4.61
C THR A 452 -4.20 -11.36 -4.72
N ASN A 453 -3.36 -11.11 -3.71
CA ASN A 453 -2.02 -11.67 -3.66
C ASN A 453 -2.11 -13.18 -3.40
N HIS A 454 -1.48 -13.99 -4.25
CA HIS A 454 -1.53 -15.44 -4.16
C HIS A 454 -0.86 -16.02 -2.90
N ASN A 455 0.12 -15.31 -2.33
CA ASN A 455 0.85 -15.78 -1.15
C ASN A 455 0.11 -15.47 0.16
N THR A 456 -0.56 -14.32 0.23
CA THR A 456 -1.22 -13.85 1.46
C THR A 456 -2.75 -14.04 1.43
N GLY A 457 -3.34 -14.18 0.25
CA GLY A 457 -4.79 -14.19 0.06
C GLY A 457 -5.44 -12.81 0.25
N GLU A 458 -4.65 -11.74 0.41
CA GLU A 458 -5.15 -10.39 0.68
C GLU A 458 -5.40 -9.60 -0.61
N PRO A 459 -6.47 -8.79 -0.69
CA PRO A 459 -6.73 -7.91 -1.83
C PRO A 459 -5.80 -6.67 -1.79
N GLU A 460 -5.01 -6.47 -2.84
CA GLU A 460 -4.08 -5.35 -2.99
C GLU A 460 -4.54 -4.37 -4.07
N LEU A 461 -4.33 -3.06 -3.85
CA LEU A 461 -4.64 -2.00 -4.81
C LEU A 461 -3.45 -1.74 -5.74
N HIS A 462 -3.54 -2.16 -7.00
CA HIS A 462 -2.46 -1.99 -7.97
C HIS A 462 -2.56 -0.69 -8.78
N TYR A 463 -3.78 -0.22 -9.05
CA TYR A 463 -4.01 0.98 -9.85
C TYR A 463 -5.24 1.73 -9.37
N LEU A 464 -5.15 3.05 -9.41
CA LEU A 464 -6.25 3.92 -9.02
C LEU A 464 -6.28 5.18 -9.88
N ARG A 465 -7.44 5.47 -10.45
CA ARG A 465 -7.74 6.73 -11.12
C ARG A 465 -9.16 7.15 -10.78
N LEU A 466 -9.32 8.13 -9.91
CA LEU A 466 -10.63 8.67 -9.54
C LEU A 466 -10.82 10.08 -10.13
N PRO A 467 -12.07 10.48 -10.45
CA PRO A 467 -12.39 11.87 -10.78
C PRO A 467 -12.04 12.83 -9.63
N LYS A 468 -11.76 14.09 -9.98
CA LYS A 468 -11.57 15.15 -8.99
C LYS A 468 -12.92 15.40 -8.28
N GLU A 469 -12.88 15.72 -6.98
CA GLU A 469 -14.07 16.06 -6.17
C GLU A 469 -15.09 14.92 -6.02
N ILE A 470 -14.62 13.66 -6.05
CA ILE A 470 -15.48 12.48 -5.84
C ILE A 470 -16.21 12.47 -4.48
N SER A 471 -15.70 13.20 -3.48
CA SER A 471 -16.29 13.26 -2.13
C SER A 471 -17.71 13.83 -2.08
N GLU A 472 -18.09 14.66 -3.05
CA GLU A 472 -19.41 15.31 -3.08
C GLU A 472 -20.46 14.48 -3.82
N ASP A 473 -20.02 13.63 -4.74
CA ASP A 473 -20.85 12.85 -5.66
C ASP A 473 -21.43 11.58 -5.02
N TYR A 474 -22.49 11.06 -5.66
CA TYR A 474 -22.92 9.69 -5.49
C TYR A 474 -22.09 8.75 -6.36
N VAL A 475 -21.55 7.68 -5.77
CA VAL A 475 -20.64 6.78 -6.46
C VAL A 475 -21.33 5.46 -6.79
N ILE A 476 -21.44 5.15 -8.08
CA ILE A 476 -21.85 3.84 -8.59
C ILE A 476 -20.59 2.98 -8.72
N LEU A 477 -20.35 2.12 -7.74
CA LEU A 477 -19.26 1.15 -7.76
C LEU A 477 -19.71 -0.10 -8.52
N MET A 478 -19.04 -0.42 -9.62
CA MET A 478 -19.45 -1.48 -10.54
C MET A 478 -18.49 -2.67 -10.51
N ASP A 479 -19.04 -3.86 -10.31
CA ASP A 479 -18.33 -5.13 -10.47
C ASP A 479 -19.29 -6.19 -11.01
N SER A 480 -18.91 -6.94 -12.05
CA SER A 480 -19.85 -7.86 -12.71
C SER A 480 -20.26 -9.03 -11.82
N THR A 481 -19.37 -9.50 -10.93
CA THR A 481 -19.64 -10.61 -10.02
C THR A 481 -19.02 -10.38 -8.65
N VAL A 482 -19.79 -10.51 -7.58
CA VAL A 482 -19.27 -10.42 -6.20
C VAL A 482 -19.38 -11.76 -5.50
N SER A 483 -18.25 -12.45 -5.33
CA SER A 483 -18.21 -13.73 -4.62
C SER A 483 -17.98 -13.57 -3.11
N THR A 484 -16.73 -13.42 -2.67
CA THR A 484 -16.38 -13.19 -1.26
C THR A 484 -16.64 -11.76 -0.80
N GLY A 485 -16.82 -10.82 -1.73
CA GLY A 485 -16.88 -9.39 -1.42
C GLY A 485 -15.52 -8.73 -1.20
N ALA A 486 -14.40 -9.46 -1.22
CA ALA A 486 -13.08 -8.90 -0.88
C ALA A 486 -12.67 -7.70 -1.75
N ALA A 487 -12.80 -7.83 -3.07
CA ALA A 487 -12.49 -6.74 -4.01
C ALA A 487 -13.46 -5.55 -3.84
N ALA A 488 -14.76 -5.81 -3.70
CA ALA A 488 -15.77 -4.77 -3.47
C ALA A 488 -15.52 -4.02 -2.15
N MET A 489 -15.21 -4.73 -1.06
CA MET A 489 -14.89 -4.13 0.23
C MET A 489 -13.64 -3.24 0.16
N MET A 490 -12.61 -3.70 -0.53
CA MET A 490 -11.39 -2.90 -0.74
C MET A 490 -11.68 -1.66 -1.60
N ALA A 491 -12.49 -1.77 -2.64
CA ALA A 491 -12.89 -0.63 -3.46
C ALA A 491 -13.74 0.40 -2.69
N ILE A 492 -14.75 -0.04 -1.93
CA ILE A 492 -15.55 0.82 -1.04
C ILE A 492 -14.62 1.54 -0.06
N ARG A 493 -13.62 0.83 0.49
CA ARG A 493 -12.64 1.44 1.38
C ARG A 493 -11.85 2.55 0.70
N VAL A 494 -11.33 2.31 -0.50
CA VAL A 494 -10.60 3.34 -1.26
C VAL A 494 -11.47 4.58 -1.44
N LEU A 495 -12.77 4.43 -1.72
CA LEU A 495 -13.68 5.56 -1.82
C LEU A 495 -13.82 6.32 -0.49
N LEU A 496 -13.99 5.63 0.65
CA LEU A 496 -14.05 6.26 1.97
C LEU A 496 -12.75 7.02 2.30
N ASP A 497 -11.59 6.51 1.86
CA ASP A 497 -10.29 7.18 2.05
C ASP A 497 -10.18 8.48 1.24
N HIS A 498 -10.94 8.61 0.15
CA HIS A 498 -11.11 9.82 -0.66
C HIS A 498 -12.27 10.71 -0.17
N ASP A 499 -12.65 10.58 1.12
CA ASP A 499 -13.70 11.37 1.78
C ASP A 499 -15.10 11.20 1.16
N VAL A 500 -15.36 10.10 0.42
CA VAL A 500 -16.72 9.73 -0.02
C VAL A 500 -17.52 9.24 1.19
N GLN A 501 -18.76 9.70 1.33
CA GLN A 501 -19.66 9.27 2.41
C GLN A 501 -20.18 7.86 2.13
N GLU A 502 -20.24 7.02 3.16
CA GLU A 502 -20.67 5.63 3.06
C GLU A 502 -22.08 5.48 2.46
N GLU A 503 -23.03 6.33 2.89
CA GLU A 503 -24.40 6.37 2.36
C GLU A 503 -24.52 6.80 0.88
N LYS A 504 -23.46 7.37 0.30
CA LYS A 504 -23.41 7.79 -1.10
C LYS A 504 -22.84 6.73 -2.03
N ILE A 505 -22.45 5.56 -1.51
CA ILE A 505 -21.85 4.48 -2.28
C ILE A 505 -22.91 3.43 -2.62
N PHE A 506 -23.00 3.11 -3.91
CA PHE A 506 -23.95 2.15 -4.48
C PHE A 506 -23.13 1.04 -5.17
N LEU A 507 -23.13 -0.16 -4.60
CA LEU A 507 -22.45 -1.31 -5.18
C LEU A 507 -23.39 -2.03 -6.15
N LEU A 508 -23.05 -2.03 -7.43
CA LEU A 508 -23.81 -2.69 -8.50
C LEU A 508 -23.10 -3.95 -8.98
N SER A 509 -23.85 -5.05 -9.08
CA SER A 509 -23.36 -6.29 -9.68
C SER A 509 -24.43 -7.10 -10.39
N LEU A 510 -24.06 -7.84 -11.45
CA LEU A 510 -25.01 -8.75 -12.11
C LEU A 510 -25.30 -9.99 -11.26
N LEU A 511 -24.31 -10.46 -10.50
CA LEU A 511 -24.48 -11.65 -9.69
C LEU A 511 -23.67 -11.54 -8.40
N MET A 512 -24.33 -11.75 -7.26
CA MET A 512 -23.66 -11.82 -5.98
C MET A 512 -23.87 -13.17 -5.32
N ALA A 513 -22.89 -13.64 -4.55
CA ALA A 513 -23.10 -14.71 -3.60
C ALA A 513 -23.65 -14.14 -2.29
N GLU A 514 -24.49 -14.91 -1.61
CA GLU A 514 -25.05 -14.57 -0.30
C GLU A 514 -23.94 -14.19 0.70
N MET A 515 -22.85 -14.95 0.73
CA MET A 515 -21.65 -14.67 1.53
C MET A 515 -21.05 -13.28 1.25
N GLY A 516 -20.94 -12.89 -0.02
CA GLY A 516 -20.40 -11.59 -0.42
C GLY A 516 -21.32 -10.44 -0.04
N VAL A 517 -22.63 -10.63 -0.19
CA VAL A 517 -23.65 -9.64 0.23
C VAL A 517 -23.56 -9.38 1.73
N HIS A 518 -23.54 -10.44 2.55
CA HIS A 518 -23.42 -10.31 4.01
C HIS A 518 -22.10 -9.66 4.41
N SER A 519 -20.99 -10.06 3.79
CA SER A 519 -19.67 -9.49 4.10
C SER A 519 -19.63 -7.98 3.85
N VAL A 520 -20.17 -7.53 2.71
CA VAL A 520 -20.21 -6.09 2.36
C VAL A 520 -21.20 -5.34 3.26
N ALA A 521 -22.43 -5.84 3.44
CA ALA A 521 -23.44 -5.16 4.24
C ALA A 521 -23.07 -5.07 5.72
N TYR A 522 -22.36 -6.07 6.24
CA TYR A 522 -21.87 -6.06 7.61
C TYR A 522 -20.74 -5.05 7.80
N ALA A 523 -19.76 -5.04 6.88
CA ALA A 523 -18.63 -4.10 6.95
C ALA A 523 -19.04 -2.65 6.67
N PHE A 524 -20.07 -2.43 5.85
CA PHE A 524 -20.53 -1.12 5.44
C PHE A 524 -22.07 -1.04 5.44
N PRO A 525 -22.69 -0.91 6.62
CA PRO A 525 -24.15 -0.97 6.78
C PRO A 525 -24.92 0.18 6.12
N ARG A 526 -24.25 1.25 5.68
CA ARG A 526 -24.89 2.36 4.96
C ARG A 526 -24.73 2.28 3.44
N VAL A 527 -23.89 1.37 2.93
CA VAL A 527 -23.75 1.15 1.48
C VAL A 527 -25.00 0.47 0.95
N ARG A 528 -25.54 0.96 -0.17
CA ARG A 528 -26.64 0.28 -0.87
C ARG A 528 -26.09 -0.74 -1.86
N ILE A 529 -26.60 -1.96 -1.79
CA ILE A 529 -26.19 -3.07 -2.65
C ILE A 529 -27.30 -3.31 -3.66
N ILE A 530 -26.98 -3.31 -4.95
CA ILE A 530 -27.95 -3.51 -6.03
C ILE A 530 -27.48 -4.64 -6.94
N THR A 531 -28.31 -5.66 -7.12
CA THR A 531 -27.98 -6.79 -7.98
C THR A 531 -29.15 -7.36 -8.75
N THR A 532 -28.90 -8.13 -9.81
CA THR A 532 -29.97 -8.81 -10.55
C THR A 532 -30.26 -10.21 -10.03
N ALA A 533 -29.30 -10.87 -9.37
CA ALA A 533 -29.50 -12.18 -8.77
C ALA A 533 -28.54 -12.44 -7.59
N VAL A 534 -29.00 -13.24 -6.62
CA VAL A 534 -28.19 -13.74 -5.51
C VAL A 534 -28.17 -15.26 -5.52
N ASP A 535 -26.98 -15.85 -5.53
CA ASP A 535 -26.75 -17.29 -5.46
C ASP A 535 -26.30 -17.70 -4.05
N LYS A 536 -26.70 -18.90 -3.62
CA LYS A 536 -26.52 -19.35 -2.22
C LYS A 536 -25.12 -19.86 -1.90
N ARG A 537 -24.40 -20.40 -2.87
CA ARG A 537 -23.19 -21.19 -2.63
C ARG A 537 -21.98 -20.60 -3.34
N VAL A 538 -20.84 -20.79 -2.71
CA VAL A 538 -19.52 -20.54 -3.27
C VAL A 538 -18.71 -21.83 -3.13
N ASN A 539 -17.90 -22.17 -4.13
CA ASN A 539 -17.03 -23.36 -4.10
C ASN A 539 -15.73 -23.09 -3.31
N GLN A 540 -14.85 -24.08 -3.25
CA GLN A 540 -13.56 -23.97 -2.53
C GLN A 540 -12.58 -22.97 -3.17
N GLU A 541 -12.74 -22.69 -4.46
CA GLU A 541 -11.95 -21.70 -5.22
C GLU A 541 -12.58 -20.30 -5.19
N PHE A 542 -13.60 -20.10 -4.37
CA PHE A 542 -14.36 -18.85 -4.28
C PHE A 542 -15.15 -18.47 -5.55
N HIS A 543 -15.52 -19.43 -6.40
CA HIS A 543 -16.46 -19.25 -7.49
C HIS A 543 -17.92 -19.45 -7.05
N ILE A 544 -18.81 -18.58 -7.54
CA ILE A 544 -20.25 -18.62 -7.24
C ILE A 544 -20.87 -19.85 -7.91
N ILE A 545 -21.76 -20.58 -7.22
CA ILE A 545 -22.51 -21.73 -7.74
C ILE A 545 -24.03 -21.48 -7.56
N PRO A 546 -24.86 -21.61 -8.63
CA PRO A 546 -24.51 -22.05 -9.99
C PRO A 546 -23.66 -21.06 -10.80
N GLY A 547 -23.62 -19.77 -10.44
CA GLY A 547 -22.65 -18.83 -11.01
C GLY A 547 -22.84 -18.52 -12.49
N ILE A 548 -21.83 -17.86 -13.08
CA ILE A 548 -21.70 -17.55 -14.51
C ILE A 548 -20.27 -17.83 -15.05
N GLY A 549 -19.42 -18.50 -14.26
CA GLY A 549 -17.99 -18.63 -14.52
C GLY A 549 -17.23 -17.31 -14.32
N ASN A 550 -16.03 -17.21 -14.88
CA ASN A 550 -15.28 -15.96 -14.88
C ASN A 550 -15.90 -15.00 -15.92
N PHE A 551 -16.63 -13.99 -15.43
CA PHE A 551 -17.34 -13.06 -16.29
C PHE A 551 -16.41 -12.26 -17.21
N GLY A 552 -15.27 -11.83 -16.67
CA GLY A 552 -14.30 -11.03 -17.42
C GLY A 552 -13.75 -11.80 -18.61
N ASP A 553 -13.34 -13.04 -18.39
CA ASP A 553 -12.71 -13.84 -19.45
C ASP A 553 -13.72 -14.23 -20.54
N ARG A 554 -14.96 -14.58 -20.18
CA ARG A 554 -16.03 -14.84 -21.16
C ARG A 554 -16.41 -13.60 -21.98
N PHE A 555 -16.40 -12.42 -21.36
CA PHE A 555 -16.76 -11.16 -22.04
C PHE A 555 -15.63 -10.68 -22.97
N PHE A 556 -14.39 -10.67 -22.48
CA PHE A 556 -13.22 -10.22 -23.23
C PHE A 556 -12.63 -11.29 -24.16
N GLY A 557 -13.04 -12.55 -24.01
CA GLY A 557 -12.51 -13.69 -24.77
C GLY A 557 -11.08 -14.01 -24.40
N THR A 558 -10.76 -13.94 -23.09
CA THR A 558 -9.42 -14.22 -22.54
C THR A 558 -9.34 -15.56 -21.82
N ASP A 559 -10.35 -16.41 -21.98
CA ASP A 559 -10.30 -17.80 -21.51
C ASP A 559 -9.07 -18.49 -22.12
N ALA A 560 -8.21 -19.08 -21.29
CA ALA A 560 -7.10 -19.88 -21.80
C ALA A 560 -7.68 -21.07 -22.60
N PRO A 561 -7.09 -21.42 -23.77
CA PRO A 561 -7.49 -22.65 -24.46
C PRO A 561 -7.33 -23.82 -23.50
N SER A 562 -8.33 -24.70 -23.46
CA SER A 562 -8.37 -25.93 -22.64
C SER A 562 -7.25 -26.94 -22.94
N ASP A 563 -6.31 -26.61 -23.84
CA ASP A 563 -5.16 -27.44 -24.21
C ASP A 563 -3.93 -27.20 -23.31
N TRP A 564 -4.03 -26.38 -22.27
CA TRP A 564 -3.03 -26.28 -21.21
C TRP A 564 -3.44 -27.13 -20.01
N ASN A 565 -3.62 -28.44 -20.23
CA ASN A 565 -3.60 -29.39 -19.12
C ASN A 565 -2.16 -29.54 -18.65
N GLU A 566 -1.90 -29.14 -17.40
CA GLU A 566 -0.70 -29.45 -16.62
C GLU A 566 -0.66 -30.95 -16.27
N ASP A 567 -0.55 -31.83 -17.28
CA ASP A 567 -0.45 -33.29 -17.08
C ASP A 567 0.64 -33.94 -17.94
N ASP A 568 1.70 -33.21 -18.33
CA ASP A 568 2.81 -33.77 -19.13
C ASP A 568 4.20 -33.41 -18.60
N ASP A 569 4.37 -33.30 -17.27
CA ASP A 569 5.68 -33.14 -16.62
C ASP A 569 6.13 -34.45 -15.92
N SER A 570 5.84 -35.59 -16.56
CA SER A 570 6.32 -36.92 -16.12
C SER A 570 6.96 -37.72 -17.26
N ASN A 571 7.91 -37.13 -17.98
CA ASN A 571 9.05 -37.82 -18.58
C ASN A 571 9.83 -36.86 -19.47
N MET A 572 10.94 -36.31 -18.98
CA MET A 572 12.17 -36.24 -19.77
C MET A 572 13.36 -36.24 -18.81
N ASP A 573 13.87 -37.44 -18.54
CA ASP A 573 15.30 -37.65 -18.32
C ASP A 573 16.06 -37.05 -19.51
N TYR A 574 17.02 -36.14 -19.24
CA TYR A 574 18.36 -36.08 -19.85
C TYR A 574 19.27 -35.11 -19.09
#